data_AF-A0A7Y2BX62-F1
#
_entry.id   AF-A0A7Y2BX62-F1
#
_cell.length_a   1.000
_cell.length_b   1.000
_cell.length_c   1.000
_cell.angle_alpha   90.00
_cell.angle_beta   90.00
_cell.angle_gamma   90.00
#
_symmetry.space_group_name_H-M   'P 1'
#
loop_
_entity.id
_entity.type
_entity.pdbx_description
1 polymer ?
#
loop_
_entity_poly.entity_id
_entity_poly.type
_entity_poly.pdbx_seq_one_letter_code
_entity_poly.pdbx_strand_id
1 'polypeptide(L)'
;MKTLIILLLGFVGFFSFSFAIDQIKEYTIDPDFTLTIKGTSNVHDWQSSVEELNGSTTATISEDGYLKIDACNISIPVMKIKSEKGSIMDKKTRKALDEKTYPNIEYSLSEFESAKLSQSTFKSQTSGELTVAGVQKAIDMELEGRVLPDSSIEISGSVELKMTDFNIEPPTALLGAMKTGDDITIEFKIKLSNS
;
A
#
# COMPACT_ATOMS: atom_id res chain seq x y z
N MET A 1 25.37 -73.87 -18.58
CA MET A 1 24.43 -73.41 -17.52
C MET A 1 25.16 -72.32 -16.74
N LYS A 2 24.62 -71.10 -16.61
CA LYS A 2 23.65 -70.69 -15.55
C LYS A 2 24.21 -71.08 -14.17
N THR A 3 24.48 -70.24 -13.17
CA THR A 3 24.37 -68.77 -12.97
C THR A 3 25.35 -68.45 -11.79
N LEU A 4 25.69 -67.24 -11.33
CA LEU A 4 25.23 -65.86 -11.49
C LEU A 4 26.40 -64.90 -11.14
N ILE A 5 26.52 -63.75 -11.82
CA ILE A 5 27.32 -62.61 -11.32
C ILE A 5 26.35 -61.66 -10.61
N ILE A 6 26.48 -61.53 -9.30
CA ILE A 6 25.72 -60.54 -8.52
C ILE A 6 26.35 -59.18 -8.78
N LEU A 7 25.85 -58.48 -9.79
CA LEU A 7 26.09 -57.06 -9.99
C LEU A 7 25.48 -56.31 -8.80
N LEU A 8 26.33 -55.95 -7.84
CA LEU A 8 26.03 -54.90 -6.86
C LEU A 8 26.09 -53.54 -7.57
N LEU A 9 25.17 -53.34 -8.53
CA LEU A 9 24.91 -52.03 -9.11
C LEU A 9 24.41 -51.14 -7.98
N GLY A 10 25.26 -50.21 -7.54
CA GLY A 10 24.90 -49.23 -6.54
C GLY A 10 23.68 -48.46 -7.01
N PHE A 11 22.54 -48.68 -6.35
CA PHE A 11 21.38 -47.83 -6.45
C PHE A 11 21.72 -46.51 -5.73
N VAL A 12 22.52 -45.68 -6.39
CA VAL A 12 22.70 -44.28 -6.03
C VAL A 12 21.38 -43.62 -6.39
N GLY A 13 20.43 -43.71 -5.46
CA GLY A 13 19.16 -43.03 -5.55
C GLY A 13 19.46 -41.55 -5.69
N PHE A 14 19.16 -40.99 -6.85
CA PHE A 14 19.23 -39.56 -7.11
C PHE A 14 18.12 -38.92 -6.28
N PHE A 15 18.41 -38.66 -5.00
CA PHE A 15 17.48 -38.05 -4.08
C PHE A 15 17.41 -36.57 -4.43
N SER A 16 16.57 -36.25 -5.43
CA SER A 16 16.29 -34.90 -5.85
C SER A 16 15.65 -34.15 -4.68
N PHE A 17 16.48 -33.50 -3.89
CA PHE A 17 16.06 -32.56 -2.87
C PHE A 17 15.51 -31.33 -3.59
N SER A 18 14.21 -31.36 -3.91
CA SER A 18 13.49 -30.19 -4.38
C SER A 18 13.42 -29.20 -3.23
N PHE A 19 14.39 -28.28 -3.17
CA PHE A 19 14.24 -27.08 -2.37
C PHE A 19 13.07 -26.29 -2.95
N ALA A 20 11.97 -26.23 -2.20
CA ALA A 20 10.95 -25.23 -2.45
C ALA A 20 11.62 -23.86 -2.23
N ILE A 21 11.63 -23.05 -3.28
CA ILE A 21 12.01 -21.65 -3.19
C ILE A 21 10.69 -20.91 -3.03
N ASP A 22 10.58 -20.10 -1.97
CA ASP A 22 9.41 -19.25 -1.76
C ASP A 22 9.18 -18.39 -3.01
N GLN A 23 7.98 -18.51 -3.59
CA GLN A 23 7.69 -17.87 -4.88
C GLN A 23 7.35 -16.40 -4.65
N ILE A 24 8.28 -15.52 -5.05
CA ILE A 24 8.02 -14.09 -5.24
C ILE A 24 6.97 -13.97 -6.34
N LYS A 25 5.85 -13.30 -6.05
CA LYS A 25 4.78 -13.00 -7.00
C LYS A 25 4.66 -11.49 -7.21
N GLU A 26 4.33 -11.11 -8.44
CA GLU A 26 4.04 -9.72 -8.80
C GLU A 26 2.54 -9.43 -8.71
N TYR A 27 2.21 -8.32 -8.08
CA TYR A 27 0.85 -7.86 -7.85
C TYR A 27 0.67 -6.43 -8.36
N THR A 28 -0.52 -6.17 -8.90
CA THR A 28 -1.00 -4.82 -9.26
C THR A 28 -2.19 -4.44 -8.39
N ILE A 29 -2.40 -3.13 -8.23
CA ILE A 29 -3.57 -2.61 -7.52
C ILE A 29 -4.83 -2.88 -8.35
N ASP A 30 -5.81 -3.53 -7.73
CA ASP A 30 -7.13 -3.75 -8.30
C ASP A 30 -7.91 -2.42 -8.36
N PRO A 31 -8.64 -2.10 -9.45
CA PRO A 31 -9.49 -0.91 -9.51
C PRO A 31 -10.57 -0.83 -8.42
N ASP A 32 -10.95 -1.96 -7.81
CA ASP A 32 -11.83 -1.97 -6.62
C ASP A 32 -11.02 -1.69 -5.34
N PHE A 33 -10.83 -0.40 -5.05
CA PHE A 33 -10.23 0.10 -3.82
C PHE A 33 -11.03 1.26 -3.23
N THR A 34 -10.78 1.54 -1.95
CA THR A 34 -11.25 2.76 -1.29
C THR A 34 -10.06 3.45 -0.64
N LEU A 35 -9.85 4.74 -0.89
CA LEU A 35 -8.90 5.57 -0.15
C LEU A 35 -9.55 6.94 0.12
N THR A 36 -9.70 7.27 1.40
CA THR A 36 -10.42 8.45 1.87
C THR A 36 -9.51 9.30 2.76
N ILE A 37 -9.34 10.56 2.40
CA ILE A 37 -8.64 11.59 3.16
C ILE A 37 -9.69 12.37 3.95
N LYS A 38 -9.65 12.30 5.28
CA LYS A 38 -10.53 13.03 6.20
C LYS A 38 -9.77 14.16 6.88
N GLY A 39 -10.48 15.22 7.22
CA GLY A 39 -9.94 16.30 8.05
C GLY A 39 -11.03 17.19 8.62
N THR A 40 -10.64 18.08 9.53
CA THR A 40 -11.56 18.93 10.28
C THR A 40 -11.58 20.36 9.74
N SER A 41 -12.55 21.17 10.18
CA SER A 41 -12.49 22.63 10.06
C SER A 41 -13.21 23.29 11.23
N ASN A 42 -13.07 24.61 11.38
CA ASN A 42 -13.80 25.39 12.38
C ASN A 42 -15.33 25.48 12.12
N VAL A 43 -15.86 24.80 11.10
CA VAL A 43 -17.30 24.74 10.79
C VAL A 43 -17.80 23.30 10.84
N HIS A 44 -17.30 22.44 9.95
CA HIS A 44 -17.64 21.02 9.85
C HIS A 44 -16.47 20.19 9.33
N ASP A 45 -16.49 18.90 9.57
CA ASP A 45 -15.55 17.96 8.97
C ASP A 45 -15.77 17.81 7.46
N TRP A 46 -14.71 17.39 6.79
CA TRP A 46 -14.66 17.19 5.36
C TRP A 46 -13.94 15.89 5.02
N GLN A 47 -14.28 15.33 3.86
CA GLN A 47 -13.58 14.18 3.30
C GLN A 47 -13.41 14.33 1.79
N SER A 48 -12.35 13.69 1.29
CA SER A 48 -12.06 13.53 -0.14
C SER A 48 -11.74 12.07 -0.44
N SER A 49 -12.26 11.53 -1.53
CA SER A 49 -11.89 10.21 -2.04
C SER A 49 -10.80 10.33 -3.12
N VAL A 50 -10.06 9.24 -3.33
CA VAL A 50 -9.17 9.06 -4.48
C VAL A 50 -9.85 8.15 -5.49
N GLU A 51 -9.97 8.62 -6.74
CA GLU A 51 -10.59 7.89 -7.87
C GLU A 51 -9.58 7.11 -8.73
N GLU A 52 -8.28 7.24 -8.48
CA GLU A 52 -7.24 6.50 -9.21
C GLU A 52 -6.03 6.29 -8.31
N LEU A 53 -5.60 5.03 -8.20
CA LEU A 53 -4.48 4.59 -7.39
C LEU A 53 -3.63 3.65 -8.24
N ASN A 54 -2.45 4.11 -8.66
CA ASN A 54 -1.54 3.34 -9.48
C ASN A 54 -0.46 2.71 -8.59
N GLY A 55 -0.04 1.49 -8.87
CA GLY A 55 1.03 0.86 -8.11
C GLY A 55 1.23 -0.62 -8.41
N SER A 56 2.40 -1.10 -8.00
CA SER A 56 2.76 -2.52 -8.06
C SER A 56 3.57 -2.91 -6.83
N THR A 57 3.56 -4.21 -6.53
CA THR A 57 4.25 -4.76 -5.38
C THR A 57 4.68 -6.20 -5.63
N THR A 58 5.78 -6.61 -5.01
CA THR A 58 6.21 -7.99 -4.94
C THR A 58 5.94 -8.54 -3.55
N ALA A 59 5.28 -9.68 -3.48
CA ALA A 59 5.00 -10.35 -2.22
C ALA A 59 5.37 -11.83 -2.28
N THR A 60 5.80 -12.33 -1.13
CA THR A 60 6.31 -13.68 -0.92
C THR A 60 5.55 -14.30 0.23
N ILE A 61 4.95 -15.48 0.02
CA ILE A 61 4.36 -16.28 1.11
C ILE A 61 5.24 -17.53 1.26
N SER A 62 5.87 -17.64 2.42
CA SER A 62 6.78 -18.73 2.76
C SER A 62 6.06 -20.05 3.06
N GLU A 63 6.77 -21.18 2.94
CA GLU A 63 6.20 -22.51 3.25
C GLU A 63 5.62 -22.61 4.66
N ASP A 64 6.23 -21.95 5.64
CA ASP A 64 5.73 -21.95 7.02
C ASP A 64 4.61 -20.91 7.25
N GLY A 65 4.26 -20.12 6.24
CA GLY A 65 3.07 -19.25 6.23
C GLY A 65 3.30 -17.83 6.74
N TYR A 66 4.52 -17.29 6.66
CA TYR A 66 4.72 -15.84 6.76
C TYR A 66 4.54 -15.17 5.39
N LEU A 67 3.76 -14.10 5.37
CA LEU A 67 3.72 -13.12 4.28
C LEU A 67 4.85 -12.10 4.47
N LYS A 68 5.54 -11.77 3.38
CA LYS A 68 6.45 -10.63 3.28
C LYS A 68 6.10 -9.83 2.03
N ILE A 69 6.16 -8.50 2.13
CA ILE A 69 6.17 -7.61 0.96
C ILE A 69 7.61 -7.11 0.78
N ASP A 70 8.18 -7.37 -0.39
CA ASP A 70 9.60 -7.09 -0.67
C ASP A 70 9.82 -5.71 -1.29
N ALA A 71 8.86 -5.22 -2.07
CA ALA A 71 8.81 -3.85 -2.59
C ALA A 71 7.35 -3.44 -2.84
N CYS A 72 7.03 -2.17 -2.65
CA CYS A 72 5.75 -1.58 -3.05
C CYS A 72 5.97 -0.11 -3.41
N ASN A 73 5.44 0.31 -4.57
CA ASN A 73 5.40 1.72 -4.97
C ASN A 73 3.98 2.09 -5.38
N ILE A 74 3.52 3.24 -4.90
CA ILE A 74 2.16 3.76 -5.10
C ILE A 74 2.24 5.20 -5.59
N SER A 75 1.48 5.52 -6.64
CA SER A 75 1.33 6.85 -7.22
C SER A 75 -0.16 7.25 -7.26
N ILE A 76 -0.49 8.37 -6.63
CA ILE A 76 -1.83 8.96 -6.61
C ILE A 76 -1.79 10.26 -7.45
N PRO A 77 -2.45 10.30 -8.62
CA PRO A 77 -2.59 11.55 -9.37
C PRO A 77 -3.41 12.57 -8.57
N VAL A 78 -2.84 13.74 -8.30
CA VAL A 78 -3.48 14.82 -7.52
C VAL A 78 -4.81 15.27 -8.14
N MET A 79 -4.94 15.15 -9.47
CA MET A 79 -6.19 15.43 -10.21
C MET A 79 -7.36 14.48 -9.83
N LYS A 80 -7.05 13.29 -9.31
CA LYS A 80 -7.99 12.22 -8.97
C LYS A 80 -8.41 12.22 -7.49
N ILE A 81 -7.92 13.17 -6.69
CA ILE A 81 -8.48 13.50 -5.38
C ILE A 81 -9.75 14.34 -5.56
N LYS A 82 -10.90 13.85 -5.12
CA LYS A 82 -12.21 14.54 -5.19
C LYS A 82 -12.77 14.78 -3.80
N SER A 83 -13.14 16.02 -3.49
CA SER A 83 -13.85 16.30 -2.24
C SER A 83 -15.36 16.17 -2.43
N GLU A 84 -16.05 15.67 -1.41
CA GLU A 84 -17.52 15.63 -1.41
C GLU A 84 -18.17 17.02 -1.39
N LYS A 85 -17.41 18.06 -1.04
CA LYS A 85 -17.86 19.46 -1.11
C LYS A 85 -17.74 20.05 -2.53
N GLY A 86 -17.37 19.22 -3.52
CA GLY A 86 -17.42 19.50 -4.95
C GLY A 86 -16.28 20.36 -5.49
N SER A 87 -16.35 20.64 -6.80
CA SER A 87 -15.24 21.16 -7.61
C SER A 87 -14.55 22.46 -7.15
N ILE A 88 -15.17 23.25 -6.27
CA ILE A 88 -14.52 24.42 -5.67
C ILE A 88 -13.47 23.99 -4.64
N MET A 89 -13.76 22.96 -3.84
CA MET A 89 -12.79 22.41 -2.89
C MET A 89 -11.73 21.58 -3.61
N ASP A 90 -12.07 20.81 -4.64
CA ASP A 90 -11.06 20.10 -5.45
C ASP A 90 -10.00 21.08 -5.99
N LYS A 91 -10.43 22.25 -6.50
CA LYS A 91 -9.51 23.31 -6.95
C LYS A 91 -8.61 23.85 -5.84
N LYS A 92 -9.05 23.82 -4.58
CA LYS A 92 -8.23 24.20 -3.42
C LYS A 92 -7.24 23.12 -3.05
N THR A 93 -7.67 21.86 -2.97
CA THR A 93 -6.81 20.70 -2.70
C THR A 93 -5.66 20.65 -3.69
N ARG A 94 -5.95 20.75 -4.99
CA ARG A 94 -4.93 20.74 -6.04
C ARG A 94 -4.02 21.97 -6.05
N LYS A 95 -4.50 23.13 -5.58
CA LYS A 95 -3.65 24.31 -5.36
C LYS A 95 -2.74 24.14 -4.14
N ALA A 96 -3.24 23.55 -3.04
CA ALA A 96 -2.49 23.31 -1.82
C ALA A 96 -1.36 22.29 -2.01
N LEU A 97 -1.59 21.28 -2.87
CA LEU A 97 -0.61 20.27 -3.27
C LEU A 97 0.35 20.72 -4.40
N ASP A 98 0.17 21.94 -4.93
CA ASP A 98 0.81 22.45 -6.15
C ASP A 98 0.85 21.43 -7.32
N GLU A 99 -0.34 20.94 -7.71
CA GLU A 99 -0.57 19.96 -8.80
C GLU A 99 0.24 20.22 -10.07
N LYS A 100 0.55 21.49 -10.39
CA LYS A 100 1.26 21.87 -11.60
C LYS A 100 2.75 21.52 -11.56
N THR A 101 3.34 21.55 -10.36
CA THR A 101 4.75 21.20 -10.12
C THR A 101 4.85 19.74 -9.68
N TYR A 102 3.89 19.29 -8.85
CA TYR A 102 3.83 17.95 -8.27
C TYR A 102 2.48 17.29 -8.64
N PRO A 103 2.37 16.70 -9.85
CA PRO A 103 1.11 16.15 -10.34
C PRO A 103 0.67 14.88 -9.61
N ASN A 104 1.58 14.22 -8.88
CA ASN A 104 1.34 13.00 -8.14
C ASN A 104 1.78 13.14 -6.68
N ILE A 105 1.15 12.37 -5.81
CA ILE A 105 1.66 11.97 -4.49
C ILE A 105 2.26 10.56 -4.67
N GLU A 106 3.46 10.33 -4.14
CA GLU A 106 4.19 9.07 -4.32
C GLU A 106 4.51 8.44 -2.96
N TYR A 107 4.35 7.13 -2.81
CA TYR A 107 4.76 6.37 -1.63
C TYR A 107 5.65 5.18 -2.04
N SER A 108 6.74 4.97 -1.31
CA SER A 108 7.65 3.83 -1.50
C SER A 108 7.89 3.11 -0.18
N LEU A 109 7.54 1.81 -0.14
CA LEU A 109 7.73 0.95 1.03
C LEU A 109 9.23 0.72 1.28
N SER A 110 9.68 0.99 2.49
CA SER A 110 11.07 0.77 2.93
C SER A 110 11.21 -0.50 3.76
N GLU A 111 10.26 -0.78 4.65
CA GLU A 111 10.25 -1.97 5.50
C GLU A 111 8.82 -2.51 5.69
N PHE A 112 8.70 -3.84 5.71
CA PHE A 112 7.48 -4.57 6.02
C PHE A 112 7.80 -5.65 7.06
N GLU A 113 7.17 -5.58 8.23
CA GLU A 113 7.30 -6.61 9.26
C GLU A 113 6.66 -7.91 8.77
N SER A 114 7.48 -8.96 8.60
CA SER A 114 7.02 -10.26 8.10
C SER A 114 5.88 -10.83 8.96
N ALA A 115 4.73 -11.05 8.36
CA ALA A 115 3.47 -11.26 9.07
C ALA A 115 3.03 -12.71 9.02
N LYS A 116 2.80 -13.36 10.17
CA LYS A 116 2.31 -14.73 10.22
C LYS A 116 0.84 -14.79 9.79
N LEU A 117 0.51 -15.57 8.77
CA LEU A 117 -0.86 -15.82 8.38
C LEU A 117 -1.59 -16.67 9.44
N SER A 118 -2.76 -16.22 9.87
CA SER A 118 -3.66 -16.93 10.78
C SER A 118 -5.06 -16.94 10.17
N GLN A 119 -5.58 -18.12 9.79
CA GLN A 119 -6.86 -18.23 9.06
C GLN A 119 -6.90 -17.35 7.79
N SER A 120 -5.76 -17.26 7.10
CA SER A 120 -5.49 -16.37 5.96
C SER A 120 -5.54 -14.86 6.24
N THR A 121 -5.70 -14.41 7.49
CA THR A 121 -5.56 -12.98 7.87
C THR A 121 -4.18 -12.69 8.46
N PHE A 122 -3.79 -11.42 8.49
CA PHE A 122 -2.54 -10.96 9.11
C PHE A 122 -2.66 -9.54 9.65
N LYS A 123 -1.70 -9.19 10.53
CA LYS A 123 -1.35 -7.83 10.91
C LYS A 123 0.14 -7.62 10.66
N SER A 124 0.54 -6.40 10.28
CA SER A 124 1.93 -6.03 10.02
C SER A 124 2.15 -4.56 10.33
N GLN A 125 3.35 -4.19 10.80
CA GLN A 125 3.81 -2.81 10.77
C GLN A 125 4.64 -2.58 9.51
N THR A 126 4.51 -1.38 8.93
CA THR A 126 5.28 -0.97 7.76
C THR A 126 5.86 0.42 7.93
N SER A 127 7.03 0.65 7.35
CA SER A 127 7.66 1.97 7.25
C SER A 127 7.93 2.29 5.78
N GLY A 128 7.70 3.53 5.36
CA GLY A 128 7.94 3.94 3.99
C GLY A 128 8.00 5.44 3.78
N GLU A 129 8.53 5.85 2.65
CA GLU A 129 8.74 7.25 2.29
C GLU A 129 7.53 7.78 1.50
N LEU A 130 6.75 8.66 2.12
CA LEU A 130 5.65 9.39 1.50
C LEU A 130 6.16 10.74 0.98
N THR A 131 5.87 11.05 -0.28
CA THR A 131 6.25 12.31 -0.94
C THR A 131 5.00 13.08 -1.36
N VAL A 132 4.78 14.25 -0.74
CA VAL A 132 3.63 15.13 -0.99
C VAL A 132 4.14 16.54 -1.30
N ALA A 133 3.67 17.15 -2.39
CA ALA A 133 4.06 18.52 -2.80
C ALA A 133 5.60 18.76 -2.84
N GLY A 134 6.36 17.74 -3.22
CA GLY A 134 7.83 17.78 -3.28
C GLY A 134 8.56 17.59 -1.95
N VAL A 135 7.85 17.42 -0.83
CA VAL A 135 8.42 17.11 0.49
C VAL A 135 8.28 15.61 0.76
N GLN A 136 9.38 14.96 1.12
CA GLN A 136 9.43 13.55 1.48
C GLN A 136 9.51 13.38 3.01
N LYS A 137 8.79 12.37 3.54
CA LYS A 137 8.76 11.98 4.95
C LYS A 137 8.61 10.48 5.09
N ALA A 138 9.40 9.88 5.98
CA ALA A 138 9.12 8.56 6.51
C ALA A 138 7.79 8.58 7.28
N ILE A 139 6.94 7.60 7.02
CA ILE A 139 5.69 7.32 7.74
C ILE A 139 5.66 5.86 8.15
N ASP A 140 5.05 5.60 9.31
CA ASP A 140 4.80 4.24 9.82
C ASP A 140 3.29 3.96 9.76
N MET A 141 2.90 2.72 9.45
CA MET A 141 1.50 2.29 9.34
C MET A 141 1.28 0.88 9.87
N GLU A 142 0.26 0.70 10.72
CA GLU A 142 -0.30 -0.61 11.02
C GLU A 142 -1.24 -1.03 9.88
N LEU A 143 -1.01 -2.22 9.34
CA LEU A 143 -1.83 -2.85 8.31
C LEU A 143 -2.56 -4.06 8.89
N GLU A 144 -3.84 -4.17 8.57
CA GLU A 144 -4.61 -5.41 8.66
C GLU A 144 -4.85 -5.95 7.24
N GLY A 145 -4.79 -7.26 7.03
CA GLY A 145 -5.02 -7.82 5.71
C GLY A 145 -5.44 -9.27 5.68
N ARG A 146 -5.78 -9.75 4.48
CA ARG A 146 -6.16 -11.14 4.22
C ARG A 146 -5.77 -11.61 2.83
N VAL A 147 -5.31 -12.86 2.74
CA VAL A 147 -5.07 -13.57 1.48
C VAL A 147 -6.35 -14.29 1.07
N LEU A 148 -6.81 -14.05 -0.16
CA LEU A 148 -8.05 -14.60 -0.71
C LEU A 148 -7.80 -15.94 -1.45
N PRO A 149 -8.85 -16.75 -1.69
CA PRO A 149 -8.70 -18.06 -2.35
C PRO A 149 -8.12 -18.02 -3.78
N ASP A 150 -8.21 -16.87 -4.45
CA ASP A 150 -7.63 -16.61 -5.77
C ASP A 150 -6.17 -16.12 -5.71
N SER A 151 -5.54 -16.16 -4.53
CA SER A 151 -4.22 -15.61 -4.21
C SER A 151 -4.10 -14.08 -4.24
N SER A 152 -5.20 -13.33 -4.42
CA SER A 152 -5.19 -11.87 -4.23
C SER A 152 -5.08 -11.52 -2.74
N ILE A 153 -4.60 -10.31 -2.43
CA ILE A 153 -4.38 -9.85 -1.06
C ILE A 153 -5.20 -8.58 -0.83
N GLU A 154 -6.13 -8.59 0.13
CA GLU A 154 -6.74 -7.36 0.63
C GLU A 154 -5.93 -6.81 1.79
N ILE A 155 -5.70 -5.49 1.78
CA ILE A 155 -4.98 -4.74 2.82
C ILE A 155 -5.82 -3.52 3.20
N SER A 156 -5.92 -3.23 4.48
CA SER A 156 -6.52 -2.00 5.02
C SER A 156 -5.64 -1.40 6.10
N GLY A 157 -5.68 -0.08 6.22
CA GLY A 157 -4.91 0.67 7.21
C GLY A 157 -5.45 2.08 7.39
N SER A 158 -4.88 2.77 8.38
CA SER A 158 -5.14 4.18 8.66
C SER A 158 -3.83 4.86 9.02
N VAL A 159 -3.61 6.08 8.53
CA VAL A 159 -2.46 6.91 8.91
C VAL A 159 -2.90 8.34 9.21
N GLU A 160 -2.45 8.87 10.34
CA GLU A 160 -2.62 10.26 10.73
C GLU A 160 -1.41 11.08 10.28
N LEU A 161 -1.64 12.21 9.63
CA LEU A 161 -0.61 13.09 9.07
C LEU A 161 -0.95 14.55 9.39
N LYS A 162 0.06 15.43 9.36
CA LYS A 162 -0.14 16.89 9.36
C LYS A 162 0.17 17.46 7.99
N MET A 163 -0.65 18.40 7.52
CA MET A 163 -0.34 19.14 6.29
C MET A 163 0.96 19.95 6.45
N THR A 164 1.20 20.53 7.62
CA THR A 164 2.42 21.32 7.89
C THR A 164 3.72 20.51 7.83
N ASP A 165 3.71 19.21 8.11
CA ASP A 165 4.91 18.36 7.97
C ASP A 165 5.41 18.32 6.51
N PHE A 166 4.49 18.43 5.55
CA PHE A 166 4.77 18.51 4.11
C PHE A 166 4.87 19.95 3.59
N ASN A 167 5.03 20.94 4.48
CA ASN A 167 5.01 22.38 4.17
C ASN A 167 3.71 22.86 3.49
N ILE A 168 2.60 22.14 3.63
CA ILE A 168 1.30 22.54 3.10
C ILE A 168 0.58 23.38 4.16
N GLU A 169 0.28 24.64 3.84
CA GLU A 169 -0.54 25.48 4.71
C GLU A 169 -2.00 24.99 4.71
N PRO A 170 -2.63 24.71 5.88
CA PRO A 170 -4.02 24.29 5.96
C PRO A 170 -4.97 25.26 5.23
N PRO A 171 -5.68 24.81 4.17
CA PRO A 171 -6.48 25.69 3.32
C PRO A 171 -7.54 26.50 4.08
N THR A 172 -7.72 27.75 3.66
CA THR A 172 -8.74 28.67 4.21
C THR A 172 -9.81 29.04 3.17
N ALA A 173 -10.97 29.51 3.64
CA ALA A 173 -12.06 30.02 2.82
C ALA A 173 -12.69 31.27 3.45
N LEU A 174 -13.55 31.97 2.69
CA LEU A 174 -14.24 33.20 3.11
C LEU A 174 -13.27 34.22 3.75
N LEU A 175 -12.21 34.56 3.02
CA LEU A 175 -11.15 35.50 3.46
C LEU A 175 -10.51 35.15 4.83
N GLY A 176 -10.46 33.86 5.18
CA GLY A 176 -9.86 33.38 6.42
C GLY A 176 -10.88 33.02 7.51
N ALA A 177 -12.16 33.34 7.33
CA ALA A 177 -13.22 33.03 8.32
C ALA A 177 -13.48 31.52 8.47
N MET A 178 -13.18 30.72 7.45
CA MET A 178 -13.13 29.25 7.58
C MET A 178 -11.70 28.77 7.42
N LYS A 179 -11.24 27.94 8.36
CA LYS A 179 -9.91 27.35 8.42
C LYS A 179 -10.03 25.85 8.66
N THR A 180 -9.30 25.07 7.87
CA THR A 180 -9.14 23.62 8.07
C THR A 180 -8.19 23.32 9.23
N GLY A 181 -8.41 22.19 9.90
CA GLY A 181 -7.42 21.62 10.82
C GLY A 181 -6.14 21.24 10.07
N ASP A 182 -5.03 21.13 10.79
CA ASP A 182 -3.75 20.70 10.23
C ASP A 182 -3.66 19.17 10.12
N ASP A 183 -4.25 18.48 11.10
CA ASP A 183 -4.35 17.03 11.16
C ASP A 183 -5.34 16.49 10.11
N ILE A 184 -4.91 15.46 9.38
CA ILE A 184 -5.70 14.67 8.44
C ILE A 184 -5.52 13.19 8.75
N THR A 185 -6.54 12.39 8.43
CA THR A 185 -6.49 10.92 8.52
C THR A 185 -6.71 10.34 7.14
N ILE A 186 -5.82 9.46 6.68
CA ILE A 186 -6.00 8.70 5.44
C ILE A 186 -6.40 7.27 5.83
N GLU A 187 -7.63 6.89 5.49
CA GLU A 187 -8.12 5.52 5.63
C GLU A 187 -8.12 4.85 4.25
N PHE A 188 -7.66 3.60 4.18
CA PHE A 188 -7.65 2.86 2.93
C PHE A 188 -8.05 1.39 3.08
N LYS A 189 -8.59 0.86 1.98
CA LYS A 189 -8.71 -0.57 1.70
C LYS A 189 -8.34 -0.79 0.23
N ILE A 190 -7.31 -1.60 0.01
CA ILE A 190 -6.73 -1.87 -1.31
C ILE A 190 -6.78 -3.38 -1.52
N LYS A 191 -7.14 -3.81 -2.73
CA LYS A 191 -6.95 -5.20 -3.17
C LYS A 191 -5.76 -5.24 -4.13
N LEU A 192 -4.89 -6.23 -3.94
CA LEU A 192 -3.74 -6.54 -4.76
C LEU A 192 -4.04 -7.82 -5.54
N SER A 193 -4.16 -7.70 -6.85
CA SER A 193 -4.46 -8.83 -7.74
C SER A 193 -3.18 -9.29 -8.43
N ASN A 194 -2.99 -10.61 -8.54
CA ASN A 194 -1.83 -11.20 -9.21
C ASN A 194 -1.83 -10.78 -10.68
N SER A 195 -0.67 -10.37 -11.19
CA SER A 195 -0.52 -9.92 -12.59
C SER A 195 -0.52 -11.10 -13.58
#